data_AF-A0A7W7ZKA6-F1
#
_entry.id   AF-A0A7W7ZKA6-F1
#
_cell.length_a   1.000
_cell.length_b   1.000
_cell.length_c   1.000
_cell.angle_alpha   90.00
_cell.angle_beta   90.00
_cell.angle_gamma   90.00
#
_symmetry.space_group_name_H-M   'P 1'
#
loop_
_entity.id
_entity.type
_entity.pdbx_description
1 polymer ?
#
loop_
_entity_poly.entity_id
_entity_poly.type
_entity_poly.pdbx_seq_one_letter_code
_entity_poly.pdbx_strand_id
1 'polypeptide(L)'
;MVPPPMICDWARRLIASEVDAGSLQVQSELATLRVYEKLRTRFCAPVGVDAFHALASRALYLAKSQFPTLDAVNVTGDGGLHGLGEREGPLRGDDDLEVGIILIAQMLRLFLTLLGETATVRMLEDAGSPIVISSKSEAPDRKGFLPEKNYLGPFENISVEANQLRHISERLETLTDALPGVDELMSVAGNIRNIANALDIFILIRSKAGGSDDSVLSRAA
;
A
#
# COMPACT_ATOMS: atom_id res chain seq x y z
N MET A 1 -5.60 -10.44 -13.84
CA MET A 1 -4.53 -11.21 -13.16
C MET A 1 -5.03 -11.60 -11.80
N VAL A 2 -5.01 -12.90 -11.50
CA VAL A 2 -5.41 -13.45 -10.20
C VAL A 2 -4.34 -13.12 -9.15
N PRO A 3 -4.70 -12.64 -7.94
CA PRO A 3 -3.73 -12.43 -6.87
C PRO A 3 -3.08 -13.76 -6.46
N PRO A 4 -1.78 -13.76 -6.11
CA PRO A 4 -1.14 -14.90 -5.48
C PRO A 4 -1.93 -15.42 -4.26
N PRO A 5 -1.96 -16.75 -4.02
CA PRO A 5 -2.77 -17.37 -2.97
C PRO A 5 -2.45 -16.83 -1.57
N MET A 6 -1.17 -16.51 -1.31
CA MET A 6 -0.74 -15.89 -0.06
C MET A 6 -1.46 -14.56 0.23
N ILE A 7 -1.70 -13.74 -0.80
CA ILE A 7 -2.38 -12.44 -0.65
C ILE A 7 -3.88 -12.66 -0.39
N CYS A 8 -4.48 -13.66 -1.02
CA CYS A 8 -5.86 -14.06 -0.75
C CYS A 8 -6.03 -14.56 0.70
N ASP A 9 -5.05 -15.29 1.23
CA ASP A 9 -5.08 -15.74 2.63
C ASP A 9 -4.98 -14.57 3.61
N TRP A 10 -4.18 -13.54 3.30
CA TRP A 10 -4.14 -12.33 4.12
C TRP A 10 -5.47 -11.57 4.09
N ALA A 11 -6.05 -11.40 2.90
CA ALA A 11 -7.38 -10.79 2.75
C ALA A 11 -8.45 -11.56 3.54
N ARG A 12 -8.44 -12.89 3.47
CA ARG A 12 -9.34 -13.75 4.24
C ARG A 12 -9.19 -13.55 5.75
N ARG A 13 -7.96 -13.50 6.25
CA ARG A 13 -7.68 -13.27 7.69
C ARG A 13 -8.14 -11.89 8.15
N LEU A 14 -7.95 -10.86 7.34
CA LEU A 14 -8.43 -9.51 7.62
C LEU A 14 -9.94 -9.47 7.75
N ILE A 15 -10.66 -10.02 6.76
CA ILE A 15 -12.11 -10.05 6.77
C ILE A 15 -12.60 -10.85 7.99
N ALA A 16 -12.00 -12.02 8.26
CA ALA A 16 -12.34 -12.84 9.42
C ALA A 16 -12.12 -12.11 10.76
N SER A 17 -11.14 -11.21 10.86
CA SER A 17 -10.92 -10.41 12.08
C SER A 17 -11.97 -9.33 12.34
N GLU A 18 -12.80 -8.97 11.34
CA GLU A 18 -13.87 -7.96 11.48
C GLU A 18 -15.27 -8.57 11.70
N VAL A 19 -15.39 -9.89 11.66
CA VAL A 19 -16.66 -10.62 11.85
C VAL A 19 -16.90 -10.88 13.34
N ASP A 20 -18.04 -10.42 13.87
CA ASP A 20 -18.52 -10.77 15.21
C ASP A 20 -19.24 -12.12 15.20
N ALA A 21 -19.48 -12.72 16.37
CA ALA A 21 -20.04 -14.07 16.54
C ALA A 21 -21.52 -14.27 16.09
N GLY A 22 -22.08 -13.41 15.23
CA GLY A 22 -23.43 -13.50 14.66
C GLY A 22 -23.52 -14.18 13.27
N SER A 23 -24.60 -13.95 12.52
CA SER A 23 -24.83 -14.57 11.19
C SER A 23 -23.72 -14.23 10.18
N LEU A 24 -23.07 -15.23 9.61
CA LEU A 24 -21.81 -15.09 8.87
C LEU A 24 -21.89 -14.31 7.55
N GLN A 25 -23.03 -14.33 6.85
CA GLN A 25 -23.10 -13.83 5.46
C GLN A 25 -23.23 -12.31 5.34
N VAL A 26 -24.25 -11.70 5.98
CA VAL A 26 -24.38 -10.23 6.06
C VAL A 26 -23.16 -9.61 6.75
N GLN A 27 -22.54 -10.35 7.67
CA GLN A 27 -21.30 -9.92 8.30
C GLN A 27 -20.08 -9.96 7.39
N SER A 28 -20.03 -10.81 6.37
CA SER A 28 -18.89 -10.91 5.45
C SER A 28 -18.76 -9.67 4.56
N GLU A 29 -19.88 -9.19 4.00
CA GLU A 29 -19.91 -7.96 3.21
C GLU A 29 -19.61 -6.73 4.09
N LEU A 30 -20.24 -6.65 5.27
CA LEU A 30 -19.95 -5.60 6.26
C LEU A 30 -18.50 -5.65 6.75
N ALA A 31 -17.92 -6.84 6.94
CA ALA A 31 -16.52 -7.03 7.30
C ALA A 31 -15.59 -6.57 6.18
N THR A 32 -15.93 -6.89 4.92
CA THR A 32 -15.18 -6.41 3.75
C THR A 32 -15.18 -4.89 3.68
N LEU A 33 -16.34 -4.25 3.88
CA LEU A 33 -16.46 -2.79 3.95
C LEU A 33 -15.63 -2.19 5.10
N ARG A 34 -15.67 -2.81 6.29
CA ARG A 34 -14.86 -2.38 7.44
C ARG A 34 -13.36 -2.47 7.16
N VAL A 35 -12.89 -3.58 6.58
CA VAL A 35 -11.48 -3.73 6.17
C VAL A 35 -11.12 -2.66 5.14
N TYR A 36 -11.97 -2.45 4.14
CA TYR A 36 -11.75 -1.43 3.12
C TYR A 36 -11.62 -0.02 3.72
N GLU A 37 -12.54 0.37 4.59
CA GLU A 37 -12.52 1.69 5.24
C GLU A 37 -11.31 1.89 6.16
N LYS A 38 -10.87 0.83 6.84
CA LYS A 38 -9.60 0.86 7.60
C LYS A 38 -8.42 1.09 6.67
N LEU A 39 -8.33 0.37 5.55
CA LEU A 39 -7.28 0.57 4.55
C LEU A 39 -7.32 1.98 3.96
N ARG A 40 -8.51 2.50 3.65
CA ARG A 40 -8.72 3.87 3.16
C ARG A 40 -8.19 4.89 4.15
N THR A 41 -8.64 4.82 5.39
CA THR A 41 -8.23 5.77 6.44
C THR A 41 -6.71 5.76 6.64
N ARG A 42 -6.10 4.57 6.64
CA ARG A 42 -4.66 4.40 6.83
C ARG A 42 -3.83 4.88 5.63
N PHE A 43 -4.31 4.67 4.41
CA PHE A 43 -3.57 5.03 3.21
C PHE A 43 -3.79 6.49 2.81
N CYS A 44 -4.98 7.04 3.00
CA CYS A 44 -5.25 8.45 2.73
C CYS A 44 -4.42 9.38 3.62
N ALA A 45 -4.05 8.96 4.84
CA ALA A 45 -3.22 9.76 5.74
C ALA A 45 -1.84 10.14 5.15
N PRO A 46 -1.04 9.20 4.59
CA PRO A 46 0.24 9.51 3.95
C PRO A 46 0.14 9.96 2.48
N VAL A 47 -0.83 9.48 1.68
CA VAL A 47 -0.82 9.72 0.21
C VAL A 47 -1.98 10.59 -0.32
N GLY A 48 -2.95 10.92 0.53
CA GLY A 48 -4.14 11.66 0.12
C GLY A 48 -5.23 10.82 -0.55
N VAL A 49 -6.40 11.43 -0.72
CA VAL A 49 -7.63 10.78 -1.22
C VAL A 49 -7.52 10.42 -2.70
N ASP A 50 -6.94 11.29 -3.53
CA ASP A 50 -6.85 11.06 -4.98
C ASP A 50 -6.01 9.83 -5.32
N ALA A 51 -4.87 9.68 -4.62
CA ALA A 51 -3.98 8.54 -4.78
C ALA A 51 -4.66 7.22 -4.36
N PHE A 52 -5.39 7.25 -3.24
CA PHE A 52 -6.18 6.10 -2.81
C PHE A 52 -7.31 5.79 -3.81
N HIS A 53 -8.03 6.80 -4.29
CA HIS A 53 -9.12 6.65 -5.24
C HIS A 53 -8.65 5.97 -6.54
N ALA A 54 -7.53 6.43 -7.11
CA ALA A 54 -6.94 5.83 -8.30
C ALA A 54 -6.56 4.35 -8.07
N LEU A 55 -5.99 4.06 -6.92
CA LEU A 55 -5.61 2.70 -6.53
C LEU A 55 -6.83 1.79 -6.32
N ALA A 56 -7.82 2.25 -5.57
CA ALA A 56 -9.06 1.53 -5.30
C ALA A 56 -9.82 1.26 -6.59
N SER A 57 -9.92 2.25 -7.48
CA SER A 57 -10.53 2.11 -8.81
C SER A 57 -9.82 1.04 -9.64
N ARG A 58 -8.48 1.01 -9.59
CA ARG A 58 -7.70 -0.02 -10.28
C ARG A 58 -7.89 -1.40 -9.65
N ALA A 59 -7.89 -1.51 -8.34
CA ALA A 59 -8.14 -2.77 -7.64
C ALA A 59 -9.52 -3.33 -7.98
N LEU A 60 -10.54 -2.47 -7.94
CA LEU A 60 -11.92 -2.82 -8.28
C LEU A 60 -12.05 -3.24 -9.75
N TYR A 61 -11.42 -2.53 -10.69
CA TYR A 61 -11.38 -2.94 -12.10
C TYR A 61 -10.81 -4.37 -12.27
N LEU A 62 -9.74 -4.69 -11.54
CA LEU A 62 -9.13 -6.02 -11.58
C LEU A 62 -9.99 -7.09 -10.90
N ALA A 63 -10.74 -6.73 -9.86
CA ALA A 63 -11.69 -7.60 -9.20
C ALA A 63 -12.91 -7.89 -10.09
N LYS A 64 -13.49 -6.86 -10.74
CA LYS A 64 -14.58 -6.98 -11.73
C LYS A 64 -14.22 -7.92 -12.89
N SER A 65 -12.97 -7.90 -13.35
CA SER A 65 -12.49 -8.82 -14.40
C SER A 65 -12.54 -10.31 -14.01
N GLN A 66 -12.62 -10.61 -12.71
CA GLN A 66 -12.69 -11.97 -12.16
C GLN A 66 -14.10 -12.31 -11.68
N PHE A 67 -14.81 -11.34 -11.12
CA PHE A 67 -16.16 -11.48 -10.60
C PHE A 67 -17.04 -10.39 -11.17
N PRO A 68 -17.74 -10.65 -12.30
CA PRO A 68 -18.66 -9.68 -12.91
C PRO A 68 -19.81 -9.26 -11.98
N THR A 69 -20.05 -10.01 -10.91
CA THR A 69 -21.00 -9.64 -9.85
C THR A 69 -20.68 -8.30 -9.18
N LEU A 70 -19.43 -7.84 -9.26
CA LEU A 70 -18.96 -6.54 -8.77
C LEU A 70 -19.30 -5.37 -9.71
N ASP A 71 -19.91 -5.58 -10.88
CA ASP A 71 -20.14 -4.50 -11.86
C ASP A 71 -20.92 -3.31 -11.30
N ALA A 72 -21.86 -3.57 -10.38
CA ALA A 72 -22.64 -2.55 -9.69
C ALA A 72 -21.85 -1.78 -8.61
N VAL A 73 -20.72 -2.32 -8.14
CA VAL A 73 -19.87 -1.69 -7.12
C VAL A 73 -19.04 -0.58 -7.77
N ASN A 74 -18.97 0.59 -7.14
CA ASN A 74 -18.17 1.71 -7.62
C ASN A 74 -17.39 2.37 -6.48
N VAL A 75 -16.28 3.02 -6.83
CA VAL A 75 -15.52 3.86 -5.90
C VAL A 75 -16.07 5.28 -6.00
N THR A 76 -16.41 5.89 -4.87
CA THR A 76 -16.90 7.28 -4.78
C THR A 76 -15.74 8.27 -4.80
N GLY A 77 -16.00 9.56 -5.07
CA GLY A 77 -14.95 10.57 -5.21
C GLY A 77 -14.07 10.80 -3.96
N ASP A 78 -14.55 10.40 -2.78
CA ASP A 78 -13.80 10.40 -1.51
C ASP A 78 -13.05 9.08 -1.24
N GLY A 79 -13.04 8.18 -2.21
CA GLY A 79 -12.45 6.86 -2.14
C GLY A 79 -13.32 5.82 -1.43
N GLY A 80 -14.55 6.11 -1.03
CA GLY A 80 -15.46 5.11 -0.44
C GLY A 80 -15.90 4.03 -1.45
N LEU A 81 -16.47 2.93 -0.96
CA LEU A 81 -17.17 1.94 -1.79
C LEU A 81 -18.68 2.15 -1.73
N HIS A 82 -19.34 2.06 -2.87
CA HIS A 82 -20.79 2.07 -2.98
C HIS A 82 -21.28 0.85 -3.76
N GLY A 83 -22.45 0.30 -3.39
CA GLY A 83 -23.08 -0.84 -4.05
C GLY A 83 -22.62 -2.23 -3.56
N LEU A 84 -21.71 -2.31 -2.59
CA LEU A 84 -21.30 -3.56 -1.94
C LEU A 84 -22.12 -3.73 -0.64
N GLY A 85 -22.86 -4.84 -0.50
CA GLY A 85 -23.80 -5.05 0.62
C GLY A 85 -25.19 -4.39 0.47
N GLU A 86 -25.44 -3.68 -0.63
CA GLU A 86 -26.73 -3.04 -0.93
C GLU A 86 -27.65 -3.94 -1.79
N ARG A 87 -27.25 -5.19 -2.04
CA ARG A 87 -28.02 -6.15 -2.83
C ARG A 87 -29.10 -6.81 -1.97
N GLU A 88 -30.33 -6.33 -2.06
CA GLU A 88 -31.52 -7.05 -1.58
C GLU A 88 -31.86 -8.19 -2.56
N GLY A 89 -31.31 -9.39 -2.30
CA GLY A 89 -31.62 -10.62 -3.03
C GLY A 89 -31.27 -11.88 -2.23
N PRO A 90 -31.84 -13.06 -2.55
CA PRO A 90 -31.60 -14.27 -1.77
C PRO A 90 -30.14 -14.72 -1.89
N LEU A 91 -29.41 -14.51 -0.79
CA LEU A 91 -28.21 -15.18 -0.29
C LEU A 91 -27.62 -16.24 -1.23
N ARG A 92 -26.47 -15.94 -1.84
CA ARG A 92 -25.61 -16.95 -2.48
C ARG A 92 -24.31 -17.09 -1.69
N GLY A 93 -24.37 -17.92 -0.64
CA GLY A 93 -23.26 -18.45 0.19
C GLY A 93 -21.84 -17.88 0.03
N ASP A 94 -20.87 -18.79 -0.05
CA ASP A 94 -19.40 -18.55 -0.02
C ASP A 94 -18.93 -17.53 -1.08
N ASP A 95 -19.70 -17.35 -2.15
CA ASP A 95 -19.42 -16.45 -3.28
C ASP A 95 -19.26 -14.98 -2.84
N ASP A 96 -20.08 -14.49 -1.89
CA ASP A 96 -20.00 -13.09 -1.42
C ASP A 96 -18.72 -12.83 -0.61
N LEU A 97 -18.28 -13.84 0.16
CA LEU A 97 -17.00 -13.81 0.87
C LEU A 97 -15.83 -13.87 -0.11
N GLU A 98 -15.89 -14.72 -1.13
CA GLU A 98 -14.85 -14.77 -2.17
C GLU A 98 -14.74 -13.45 -2.93
N VAL A 99 -15.87 -12.79 -3.22
CA VAL A 99 -15.93 -11.47 -3.85
C VAL A 99 -15.29 -10.39 -2.97
N GLY A 100 -15.50 -10.43 -1.65
CA GLY A 100 -14.80 -9.54 -0.72
C GLY A 100 -13.30 -9.82 -0.64
N ILE A 101 -12.93 -11.10 -0.55
CA ILE A 101 -11.52 -11.54 -0.50
C ILE A 101 -10.78 -11.08 -1.74
N ILE A 102 -11.35 -11.24 -2.95
CA ILE A 102 -10.66 -10.88 -4.18
C ILE A 102 -10.43 -9.36 -4.27
N LEU A 103 -11.39 -8.55 -3.83
CA LEU A 103 -11.26 -7.10 -3.84
C LEU A 103 -10.13 -6.64 -2.92
N ILE A 104 -10.14 -7.10 -1.67
CA ILE A 104 -9.09 -6.78 -0.69
C ILE A 104 -7.74 -7.34 -1.15
N ALA A 105 -7.71 -8.55 -1.72
CA ALA A 105 -6.48 -9.14 -2.24
C ALA A 105 -5.90 -8.33 -3.41
N GLN A 106 -6.72 -7.77 -4.31
CA GLN A 106 -6.24 -6.88 -5.36
C GLN A 106 -5.64 -5.60 -4.79
N MET A 107 -6.25 -5.02 -3.76
CA MET A 107 -5.70 -3.84 -3.08
C MET A 107 -4.35 -4.15 -2.43
N LEU A 108 -4.27 -5.23 -1.65
CA LEU A 108 -3.02 -5.66 -1.01
C LEU A 108 -1.92 -5.92 -2.03
N ARG A 109 -2.26 -6.53 -3.18
CA ARG A 109 -1.30 -6.74 -4.27
C ARG A 109 -0.77 -5.42 -4.82
N LEU A 110 -1.61 -4.41 -5.00
CA LEU A 110 -1.18 -3.09 -5.45
C LEU A 110 -0.33 -2.39 -4.38
N PHE A 111 -0.69 -2.47 -3.10
CA PHE A 111 0.13 -1.96 -2.00
C PHE A 111 1.50 -2.61 -1.96
N LEU A 112 1.59 -3.93 -2.05
CA LEU A 112 2.87 -4.64 -2.12
C LEU A 112 3.72 -4.21 -3.32
N THR A 113 3.08 -3.94 -4.46
CA THR A 113 3.79 -3.52 -5.67
C THR A 113 4.30 -2.07 -5.57
N LEU A 114 3.57 -1.19 -4.88
CA LEU A 114 3.86 0.25 -4.83
C LEU A 114 4.69 0.66 -3.61
N LEU A 115 4.40 0.07 -2.45
CA LEU A 115 5.03 0.40 -1.16
C LEU A 115 6.14 -0.59 -0.79
N GLY A 116 6.10 -1.79 -1.36
CA GLY A 116 6.92 -2.92 -0.92
C GLY A 116 6.32 -3.65 0.29
N GLU A 117 6.90 -4.82 0.60
CA GLU A 117 6.42 -5.72 1.65
C GLU A 117 6.42 -5.06 3.02
N THR A 118 7.57 -4.54 3.47
CA THR A 118 7.74 -3.98 4.83
C THR A 118 6.76 -2.85 5.13
N ALA A 119 6.53 -1.94 4.18
CA ALA A 119 5.59 -0.83 4.36
C ALA A 119 4.14 -1.32 4.40
N THR A 120 3.79 -2.30 3.56
CA THR A 120 2.45 -2.90 3.56
C THR A 120 2.17 -3.65 4.86
N VAL A 121 3.14 -4.38 5.40
CA VAL A 121 3.01 -5.08 6.69
C VAL A 121 2.78 -4.09 7.83
N ARG A 122 3.63 -3.05 7.94
CA ARG A 122 3.51 -2.05 9.01
C ARG A 122 2.18 -1.32 8.99
N MET A 123 1.71 -0.95 7.79
CA MET A 123 0.38 -0.34 7.62
C MET A 123 -0.75 -1.24 8.15
N LEU A 124 -0.56 -2.56 8.05
CA LEU A 124 -1.56 -3.56 8.43
C LEU A 124 -1.49 -3.93 9.92
N GLU A 125 -0.29 -4.00 10.49
CA GLU A 125 -0.05 -4.18 11.93
C GLU A 125 -0.56 -2.99 12.75
N ASP A 126 -0.31 -1.76 12.29
CA ASP A 126 -0.85 -0.53 12.91
C ASP A 126 -2.39 -0.48 12.86
N ALA A 127 -3.05 -1.26 11.98
CA ALA A 127 -4.51 -1.36 11.91
C ALA A 127 -5.14 -2.22 13.02
N GLY A 128 -4.33 -2.82 13.91
CA GLY A 128 -4.80 -3.57 15.07
C GLY A 128 -5.07 -5.05 14.79
N SER A 129 -4.69 -5.57 13.61
CA SER A 129 -4.72 -7.00 13.31
C SER A 129 -3.27 -7.49 13.26
N PRO A 130 -2.81 -8.36 14.18
CA PRO A 130 -1.47 -8.91 14.13
C PRO A 130 -1.37 -9.89 12.95
N ILE A 131 -1.11 -9.39 11.75
CA ILE A 131 -0.78 -10.25 10.61
C ILE A 131 0.67 -10.67 10.77
N VAL A 132 0.88 -11.81 11.42
CA VAL A 132 2.18 -12.49 11.39
C VAL A 132 2.39 -13.03 9.98
N ILE A 133 3.12 -12.28 9.16
CA ILE A 133 3.61 -12.73 7.86
C ILE A 133 4.83 -13.59 8.13
N SER A 134 4.60 -14.89 8.37
CA SER A 134 5.69 -15.86 8.33
C SER A 134 6.14 -16.00 6.88
N SER A 135 7.23 -15.31 6.54
CA SER A 135 7.97 -15.52 5.30
C SER A 135 8.55 -16.94 5.31
N LYS A 136 7.76 -17.94 4.90
CA LYS A 136 8.34 -19.22 4.49
C LYS A 136 9.01 -19.00 3.14
N SER A 137 10.23 -18.48 3.21
CA SER A 137 11.16 -18.36 2.09
C SER A 137 11.53 -19.76 1.59
N GLU A 138 10.75 -20.29 0.66
CA GLU A 138 11.23 -21.31 -0.28
C GLU A 138 11.80 -20.57 -1.49
N ALA A 139 13.10 -20.27 -1.42
CA ALA A 139 13.85 -19.77 -2.57
C ALA A 139 13.96 -20.89 -3.63
N PRO A 140 13.65 -20.64 -4.91
CA PRO A 140 14.21 -21.44 -5.98
C PRO A 140 15.64 -20.95 -6.23
N ASP A 141 16.57 -21.90 -6.18
CA ASP A 141 17.97 -21.78 -6.56
C ASP A 141 18.09 -21.09 -7.94
N ARG A 142 18.44 -19.79 -7.94
CA ARG A 142 18.92 -19.08 -9.12
C ARG A 142 20.32 -18.56 -8.83
N LYS A 143 21.30 -19.43 -9.06
CA LYS A 143 22.66 -19.03 -9.42
C LYS A 143 22.59 -18.13 -10.66
N GLY A 144 23.07 -16.89 -10.54
CA GLY A 144 23.40 -16.05 -11.69
C GLY A 144 23.17 -14.57 -11.44
N PHE A 145 24.28 -13.83 -11.38
CA PHE A 145 24.41 -12.36 -11.39
C PHE A 145 24.08 -11.60 -10.09
N LEU A 146 25.07 -11.51 -9.21
CA LEU A 146 25.26 -10.35 -8.35
C LEU A 146 26.21 -9.37 -9.06
N PRO A 147 25.80 -8.15 -9.42
CA PRO A 147 26.75 -7.05 -9.44
C PRO A 147 27.07 -6.70 -7.98
N GLU A 148 28.34 -6.49 -7.67
CA GLU A 148 28.82 -6.06 -6.35
C GLU A 148 27.96 -4.94 -5.79
N LYS A 149 27.12 -5.26 -4.78
CA LYS A 149 26.48 -4.24 -3.97
C LYS A 149 27.54 -3.68 -3.03
N ASN A 150 28.15 -2.57 -3.44
CA ASN A 150 28.69 -1.61 -2.49
C ASN A 150 27.54 -1.18 -1.59
N TYR A 151 27.44 -1.81 -0.41
CA TYR A 151 26.57 -1.34 0.65
C TYR A 151 27.13 -0.02 1.16
N LEU A 152 26.73 1.06 0.49
CA LEU A 152 26.75 2.39 1.04
C LEU A 152 25.93 2.38 2.34
N GLY A 153 26.28 3.21 3.33
CA GLY A 153 25.65 3.19 4.65
C GLY A 153 24.12 3.34 4.57
N PRO A 154 23.34 2.92 5.58
CA PRO A 154 21.87 2.97 5.54
C PRO A 154 21.29 4.32 5.10
N PHE A 155 21.94 5.42 5.48
CA PHE A 155 21.56 6.79 5.11
C PHE A 155 22.00 7.22 3.71
N GLU A 156 23.07 6.61 3.20
CA GLU A 156 23.63 6.89 1.89
C GLU A 156 22.84 6.18 0.79
N ASN A 157 22.20 5.04 1.13
CA ASN A 157 21.14 4.49 0.28
C ASN A 157 19.94 5.45 0.27
N ILE A 158 19.44 5.91 1.41
CA ILE A 158 18.26 6.81 1.43
C ILE A 158 18.50 8.12 0.64
N SER A 159 19.72 8.67 0.65
CA SER A 159 20.04 9.86 -0.14
C SER A 159 20.09 9.59 -1.65
N VAL A 160 20.56 8.40 -2.06
CA VAL A 160 20.51 7.96 -3.46
C VAL A 160 19.06 7.86 -3.93
N GLU A 161 18.19 7.21 -3.15
CA GLU A 161 16.77 7.09 -3.47
C GLU A 161 16.05 8.44 -3.47
N ALA A 162 16.36 9.37 -2.54
CA ALA A 162 15.79 10.72 -2.54
C ALA A 162 16.15 11.49 -3.84
N ASN A 163 17.39 11.34 -4.31
CA ASN A 163 17.81 11.92 -5.59
C ASN A 163 17.11 11.28 -6.79
N GLN A 164 16.88 9.97 -6.77
CA GLN A 164 16.10 9.28 -7.80
C GLN A 164 14.67 9.79 -7.86
N LEU A 165 14.00 9.98 -6.72
CA LEU A 165 12.66 10.56 -6.66
C LEU A 165 12.63 11.99 -7.24
N ARG A 166 13.64 12.81 -6.93
CA ARG A 166 13.76 14.17 -7.48
C ARG A 166 13.89 14.16 -9.01
N HIS A 167 14.72 13.27 -9.56
CA HIS A 167 14.84 13.10 -11.01
C HIS A 167 13.56 12.56 -11.66
N ILE A 168 12.80 11.68 -10.99
CA ILE A 168 11.49 11.22 -11.48
C ILE A 168 10.48 12.37 -11.49
N SER A 169 10.45 13.19 -10.44
CA SER A 169 9.61 14.39 -10.37
C SER A 169 9.89 15.32 -11.56
N GLU A 170 11.14 15.69 -11.80
CA GLU A 170 11.55 16.54 -12.93
C GLU A 170 11.15 15.95 -14.30
N ARG A 171 11.29 14.63 -14.47
CA ARG A 171 10.84 13.95 -15.69
C ARG A 171 9.33 13.98 -15.87
N LEU A 172 8.54 13.90 -14.80
CA LEU A 172 7.09 14.02 -14.88
C LEU A 172 6.66 15.45 -15.23
N GLU A 173 7.38 16.46 -14.74
CA GLU A 173 7.10 17.86 -15.11
C GLU A 173 7.37 18.11 -16.59
N THR A 174 8.54 17.69 -17.08
CA THR A 174 8.86 17.80 -18.51
C THR A 174 7.90 17.02 -19.42
N LEU A 175 7.36 15.89 -18.95
CA LEU A 175 6.30 15.17 -19.66
C LEU A 175 4.96 15.91 -19.65
N THR A 176 4.66 16.64 -18.58
CA THR A 176 3.45 17.48 -18.49
C THR A 176 3.56 18.65 -19.47
N ASP A 177 4.75 19.26 -19.59
CA ASP A 177 5.01 20.31 -20.58
C ASP A 177 4.92 19.79 -22.03
N ALA A 178 5.28 18.53 -22.25
CA ALA A 178 5.28 17.90 -23.57
C ALA A 178 3.92 17.35 -24.01
N LEU A 179 3.00 17.08 -23.07
CA LEU A 179 1.71 16.43 -23.33
C LEU A 179 0.56 17.30 -22.82
N PRO A 180 -0.21 17.97 -23.70
CA PRO A 180 -1.38 18.73 -23.25
C PRO A 180 -2.49 17.79 -22.72
N GLY A 181 -3.04 18.10 -21.54
CA GLY A 181 -4.19 17.40 -20.96
C GLY A 181 -3.89 16.39 -19.85
N VAL A 182 -2.70 16.44 -19.22
CA VAL A 182 -2.34 15.61 -18.05
C VAL A 182 -1.94 16.48 -16.85
N ASP A 183 -2.77 17.46 -16.51
CA ASP A 183 -2.49 18.42 -15.43
C ASP A 183 -2.35 17.74 -14.05
N GLU A 184 -2.98 16.58 -13.86
CA GLU A 184 -2.85 15.77 -12.63
C GLU A 184 -1.42 15.25 -12.42
N LEU A 185 -0.64 15.08 -13.49
CA LEU A 185 0.75 14.63 -13.42
C LEU A 185 1.65 15.67 -12.71
N MET A 186 1.28 16.95 -12.80
CA MET A 186 1.96 18.05 -12.09
C MET A 186 1.82 17.89 -10.57
N SER A 187 0.63 17.53 -10.10
CA SER A 187 0.37 17.23 -8.68
C SER A 187 1.19 16.01 -8.22
N VAL A 188 1.23 14.95 -9.03
CA VAL A 188 2.03 13.74 -8.74
C VAL A 188 3.52 14.07 -8.65
N ALA A 189 4.05 14.86 -9.60
CA ALA A 189 5.44 15.32 -9.57
C ALA A 189 5.74 16.13 -8.31
N GLY A 190 4.82 17.02 -7.90
CA GLY A 190 4.92 17.79 -6.67
C GLY A 190 4.97 16.91 -5.41
N ASN A 191 4.12 15.90 -5.33
CA ASN A 191 4.10 14.95 -4.20
C ASN A 191 5.40 14.16 -4.10
N ILE A 192 5.92 13.66 -5.22
CA ILE A 192 7.20 12.95 -5.26
C ILE A 192 8.34 13.84 -4.77
N ARG A 193 8.36 15.12 -5.17
CA ARG A 193 9.36 16.09 -4.69
C ARG A 193 9.25 16.36 -3.19
N ASN A 194 8.03 16.49 -2.67
CA ASN A 194 7.81 16.67 -1.24
C ASN A 194 8.32 15.47 -0.43
N ILE A 195 8.12 14.24 -0.93
CA ILE A 195 8.66 13.02 -0.31
C ILE A 195 10.19 13.04 -0.32
N ALA A 196 10.83 13.39 -1.45
CA ALA A 196 12.29 13.52 -1.53
C ALA A 196 12.84 14.54 -0.50
N ASN A 197 12.19 15.70 -0.37
CA ASN A 197 12.57 16.72 0.61
C ASN A 197 12.40 16.22 2.06
N ALA A 198 11.33 15.46 2.35
CA ALA A 198 11.12 14.88 3.68
C ALA A 198 12.20 13.85 4.04
N LEU A 199 12.66 13.04 3.07
CA LEU A 199 13.77 12.13 3.25
C LEU A 199 15.10 12.87 3.53
N ASP A 200 15.35 13.98 2.82
CA ASP A 200 16.52 14.84 3.07
C ASP A 200 16.51 15.40 4.50
N ILE A 201 15.35 15.89 4.98
CA ILE A 201 15.17 16.37 6.35
C ILE A 201 15.40 15.25 7.37
N PHE A 202 14.88 14.05 7.11
CA PHE A 202 15.10 12.88 7.96
C PHE A 202 16.60 12.54 8.07
N ILE A 203 17.32 12.54 6.95
CA ILE A 203 18.78 12.33 6.92
C ILE A 203 19.50 13.43 7.72
N LEU A 204 19.09 14.70 7.57
CA LEU A 204 19.67 15.83 8.31
C LEU A 204 19.46 15.72 9.83
N ILE A 205 18.24 15.38 10.27
CA ILE A 205 17.93 15.21 11.70
C ILE A 205 18.74 14.05 12.28
N ARG A 206 18.83 12.93 11.56
CA ARG A 206 19.49 11.73 12.07
C ARG A 206 21.02 11.81 12.03
N SER A 207 21.59 12.48 11.02
CA SER A 207 23.04 12.79 10.99
C SER A 207 23.45 13.75 12.11
N LYS A 208 22.59 14.70 12.49
CA LYS A 208 22.82 15.59 13.64
C LYS A 208 22.63 14.88 14.99
N ALA A 209 21.68 13.95 15.10
CA ALA A 209 21.43 13.17 16.32
C ALA A 209 22.51 12.10 16.60
N GLY A 210 23.26 11.66 15.58
CA GLY A 210 24.37 10.71 15.73
C GLY A 210 25.70 11.33 16.15
N GLY A 211 25.79 12.66 16.29
CA GLY A 211 27.02 13.39 16.58
C GLY A 211 27.25 13.78 18.04
N SER A 212 26.39 13.37 18.99
CA SER A 212 26.45 13.87 20.38
C SER A 212 26.64 12.83 21.48
N ASP A 213 27.29 11.69 21.22
CA ASP A 213 27.53 10.69 22.28
C ASP A 213 29.01 10.34 22.56
N ASP A 214 29.99 11.07 22.03
CA ASP A 214 31.42 10.73 22.20
C ASP A 214 32.35 11.90 22.62
N SER A 215 31.88 12.80 23.49
CA SER A 215 32.76 13.86 24.03
C SER A 215 32.72 14.06 25.55
N VAL A 216 32.39 13.03 26.33
CA VAL A 216 32.44 13.09 27.81
C VAL A 216 33.26 11.94 28.41
N LEU A 217 34.43 11.61 27.86
CA LEU A 217 35.40 10.73 28.54
C LEU A 217 36.87 11.13 28.27
N SER A 218 37.21 12.42 28.39
CA SER A 218 38.62 12.84 28.42
C SER A 218 38.81 14.21 29.08
N ARG A 219 38.75 14.25 30.42
CA ARG A 219 39.54 15.17 31.27
C ARG A 219 39.21 14.96 32.75
N ALA A 220 40.05 14.18 33.43
CA ALA A 220 40.56 14.42 34.78
C ALA A 220 41.38 13.20 35.21
N ALA A 221 42.62 13.15 34.72
CA ALA A 221 43.74 12.56 35.46
C ALA A 221 44.61 13.72 35.93
#